data_AF-A0A7Y5PXQ4-F1
#
_entry.id   AF-A0A7Y5PXQ4-F1
#
_cell.length_a   1.000
_cell.length_b   1.000
_cell.length_c   1.000
_cell.angle_alpha   90.00
_cell.angle_beta   90.00
_cell.angle_gamma   90.00
#
_symmetry.space_group_name_H-M   'P 1'
#
loop_
_entity.id
_entity.type
_entity.pdbx_description
1 polymer ?
#
loop_
_entity_poly.entity_id
_entity_poly.type
_entity_poly.pdbx_seq_one_letter_code
_entity_poly.pdbx_strand_id
1 'polypeptide(L)'
;RDVRARNLAVAPALWVHTGCQAISPPGAWELPFDHPDYGRDQGAEAILFHGGAVALLGRAKVFYDEPRGFAECLRSGGRMGDAWRRYFELERSGPTWDSVGGDIGRKRTYFWSLLGDWTLRLPQTPGD
;
A
#
# COMPACT_ATOMS: atom_id res chain seq x y z
N ARG A 1 -23.24 -8.58 31.87
CA ARG A 1 -22.29 -8.63 30.72
C ARG A 1 -23.09 -8.28 29.49
N ASP A 2 -23.06 -7.02 29.09
CA ASP A 2 -23.92 -6.47 28.03
C ASP A 2 -23.32 -6.81 26.66
N VAL A 3 -23.84 -7.86 26.02
CA VAL A 3 -23.52 -8.22 24.64
C VAL A 3 -24.38 -7.35 23.73
N ARG A 4 -24.09 -6.05 23.70
CA ARG A 4 -24.55 -5.22 22.61
C ARG A 4 -23.76 -5.65 21.40
N ALA A 5 -24.41 -6.40 20.52
CA ALA A 5 -23.99 -6.56 19.14
C ALA A 5 -23.74 -5.15 18.60
N ARG A 6 -22.48 -4.73 18.60
CA ARG A 6 -22.07 -3.57 17.83
C ARG A 6 -22.39 -3.97 16.41
N ASN A 7 -23.33 -3.26 15.79
CA ASN A 7 -23.33 -3.13 14.35
C ASN A 7 -21.88 -2.85 13.97
N LEU A 8 -21.20 -3.84 13.38
CA LEU A 8 -19.92 -3.64 12.73
C LEU A 8 -20.22 -2.87 11.45
N ALA A 9 -20.69 -1.63 11.59
CA ALA A 9 -20.39 -0.64 10.57
C ALA A 9 -18.86 -0.66 10.53
N VAL A 10 -18.30 -1.27 9.49
CA VAL A 10 -16.87 -1.41 9.31
C VAL A 10 -16.32 0.01 9.36
N ALA A 11 -15.60 0.33 10.44
CA ALA A 11 -15.02 1.65 10.59
C ALA A 11 -14.10 1.90 9.38
N PRO A 12 -14.07 3.12 8.82
CA PRO A 12 -13.20 3.42 7.70
C PRO A 12 -11.75 3.12 8.08
N ALA A 13 -11.05 2.39 7.22
CA ALA A 13 -9.72 1.86 7.53
C ALA A 13 -8.69 2.21 6.43
N LEU A 14 -7.44 2.39 6.85
CA LEU A 14 -6.28 2.44 5.97
C LEU A 14 -5.63 1.05 5.97
N TRP A 15 -5.42 0.48 4.78
CA TRP A 15 -4.90 -0.88 4.65
C TRP A 15 -3.51 -0.91 4.01
N VAL A 16 -2.71 -1.91 4.38
CA VAL A 16 -1.47 -2.27 3.69
C VAL A 16 -1.57 -3.72 3.26
N HIS A 17 -1.65 -3.95 1.94
CA HIS A 17 -1.74 -5.28 1.36
C HIS A 17 -0.36 -5.77 0.93
N THR A 18 0.24 -6.64 1.74
CA THR A 18 1.62 -7.14 1.55
C THR A 18 1.72 -8.41 0.70
N GLY A 19 0.60 -8.89 0.15
CA GLY A 19 0.59 -10.00 -0.81
C GLY A 19 1.47 -9.77 -2.04
N CYS A 20 1.92 -10.85 -2.67
CA CYS A 20 2.62 -10.79 -3.96
C CYS A 20 1.63 -10.42 -5.06
N GLN A 21 1.99 -9.44 -5.91
CA GLN A 21 1.14 -8.99 -7.03
C GLN A 21 -0.30 -8.66 -6.61
N ALA A 22 -0.46 -8.06 -5.43
CA ALA A 22 -1.76 -7.74 -4.86
C ALA A 22 -2.60 -6.77 -5.72
N ILE A 23 -1.93 -5.92 -6.52
CA ILE A 23 -2.53 -4.87 -7.36
C ILE A 23 -2.14 -5.02 -8.84
N SER A 24 -1.76 -6.23 -9.25
CA SER A 24 -1.31 -6.50 -10.61
C SER A 24 -1.65 -7.93 -11.00
N PRO A 25 -2.05 -8.22 -12.25
CA PRO A 25 -2.26 -9.59 -12.67
C PRO A 25 -0.97 -10.42 -12.63
N PRO A 26 -1.08 -11.76 -12.53
CA PRO A 26 0.05 -12.65 -12.76
C PRO A 26 0.73 -12.34 -14.10
N GLY A 27 2.07 -12.30 -14.13
CA GLY A 27 2.81 -11.99 -15.37
C GLY A 27 2.73 -10.54 -15.85
N ALA A 28 2.29 -9.57 -15.03
CA ALA A 28 2.13 -8.17 -15.42
C ALA A 28 3.33 -7.50 -16.12
N TRP A 29 4.55 -8.01 -15.98
CA TRP A 29 5.73 -7.51 -16.69
C TRP A 29 5.75 -7.82 -18.20
N GLU A 30 4.90 -8.74 -18.67
CA GLU A 30 4.70 -9.09 -20.07
C GLU A 30 3.43 -8.46 -20.67
N LEU A 31 2.63 -7.77 -19.86
CA LEU A 31 1.33 -7.26 -20.25
C LEU A 31 1.36 -5.75 -20.44
N PRO A 32 0.59 -5.20 -21.41
CA PRO A 32 0.37 -3.77 -21.49
C PRO A 32 -0.50 -3.28 -20.33
N PHE A 33 -0.41 -1.99 -20.00
CA PHE A 33 -1.12 -1.39 -18.86
C PHE A 33 -2.66 -1.44 -18.97
N ASP A 34 -3.19 -1.65 -20.18
CA ASP A 34 -4.62 -1.73 -20.49
C ASP A 34 -5.10 -3.18 -20.72
N HIS A 35 -4.26 -4.17 -20.40
CA HIS A 35 -4.63 -5.57 -20.57
C HIS A 35 -5.88 -5.93 -19.74
N PRO A 36 -6.85 -6.68 -20.29
CA PRO A 36 -8.10 -7.01 -19.60
C PRO A 36 -7.93 -7.71 -18.24
N ASP A 37 -6.80 -8.38 -18.00
CA ASP A 37 -6.53 -9.05 -16.73
C ASP A 37 -6.30 -8.08 -15.56
N TYR A 38 -5.98 -6.81 -15.83
CA TYR A 38 -6.03 -5.77 -14.79
C TYR A 38 -7.45 -5.51 -14.26
N GLY A 39 -8.49 -6.04 -14.92
CA GLY A 39 -9.87 -6.03 -14.45
C GLY A 39 -10.33 -7.34 -13.80
N ARG A 40 -9.51 -8.39 -13.76
CA ARG A 40 -9.88 -9.72 -13.22
C ARG A 40 -9.21 -9.97 -11.89
N ASP A 41 -9.94 -10.57 -10.96
CA ASP A 41 -9.43 -11.04 -9.66
C ASP A 41 -8.59 -10.00 -8.89
N GLN A 42 -9.02 -8.73 -8.96
CA GLN A 42 -8.36 -7.58 -8.34
C GLN A 42 -8.61 -7.57 -6.82
N GLY A 43 -7.87 -8.40 -6.09
CA GLY A 43 -8.09 -8.64 -4.66
C GLY A 43 -7.91 -7.41 -3.77
N ALA A 44 -6.91 -6.56 -4.06
CA ALA A 44 -6.71 -5.33 -3.31
C ALA A 44 -7.84 -4.31 -3.53
N GLU A 45 -8.33 -4.18 -4.75
CA GLU A 45 -9.46 -3.35 -5.13
C GLU A 45 -10.76 -3.89 -4.51
N ALA A 46 -10.94 -5.21 -4.47
CA ALA A 46 -12.07 -5.83 -3.78
C ALA A 46 -12.07 -5.49 -2.28
N ILE A 47 -10.91 -5.48 -1.62
CA ILE A 47 -10.78 -5.00 -0.23
C ILE A 47 -11.10 -3.50 -0.14
N LEU A 48 -10.66 -2.69 -1.10
CA LEU A 48 -10.97 -1.27 -1.14
C LEU A 48 -12.47 -1.01 -1.22
N PHE A 49 -13.16 -1.66 -2.16
CA PHE A 49 -14.58 -1.41 -2.42
C PHE A 49 -15.53 -2.12 -1.43
N HIS A 50 -15.15 -3.29 -0.92
CA HIS A 50 -16.05 -4.13 -0.11
C HIS A 50 -15.60 -4.33 1.33
N GLY A 51 -14.34 -4.01 1.66
CA GLY A 51 -13.74 -4.21 2.99
C GLY A 51 -13.78 -2.97 3.90
N GLY A 52 -14.45 -1.89 3.50
CA GLY A 52 -14.51 -0.64 4.27
C GLY A 52 -13.19 0.14 4.31
N ALA A 53 -12.25 -0.18 3.43
CA ALA A 53 -11.04 0.61 3.30
C ALA A 53 -11.33 1.92 2.55
N VAL A 54 -10.69 3.00 2.97
CA VAL A 54 -10.76 4.32 2.32
C VAL A 54 -9.49 4.66 1.56
N ALA A 55 -8.38 3.99 1.93
CA ALA A 55 -7.16 3.94 1.15
C ALA A 55 -6.41 2.64 1.42
N LEU A 56 -5.66 2.17 0.42
CA LEU A 56 -4.88 0.94 0.50
C LEU A 56 -3.51 1.16 -0.17
N LEU A 57 -2.45 0.74 0.52
CA LEU A 57 -1.13 0.57 -0.09
C LEU A 57 -0.96 -0.89 -0.52
N GLY A 58 -0.78 -1.14 -1.82
CA GLY A 58 -0.70 -2.49 -2.38
C GLY A 58 0.61 -2.73 -3.11
N ARG A 59 1.02 -4.01 -3.19
CA ARG A 59 2.28 -4.41 -3.83
C ARG A 59 2.06 -5.01 -5.22
N ALA A 60 2.70 -4.47 -6.26
CA ALA A 60 2.59 -4.91 -7.66
C ALA A 60 3.65 -5.97 -8.09
N LYS A 61 4.33 -6.61 -7.14
CA LYS A 61 5.48 -7.51 -7.42
C LYS A 61 5.43 -8.82 -6.63
N VAL A 62 6.21 -9.81 -7.07
CA VAL A 62 6.37 -11.14 -6.44
C VAL A 62 7.50 -11.24 -5.40
N PHE A 63 8.39 -10.26 -5.27
CA PHE A 63 9.53 -10.34 -4.35
C PHE A 63 9.21 -9.77 -2.96
N TYR A 64 9.85 -10.30 -1.90
CA TYR A 64 9.68 -9.78 -0.55
C TYR A 64 10.41 -8.45 -0.39
N ASP A 65 9.64 -7.39 -0.19
CA ASP A 65 10.11 -6.14 0.38
C ASP A 65 9.02 -5.49 1.22
N GLU A 66 9.38 -4.42 1.93
CA GLU A 66 8.49 -3.63 2.77
C GLU A 66 8.52 -2.15 2.35
N PRO A 67 7.42 -1.41 2.55
CA PRO A 67 7.37 0.03 2.32
C PRO A 67 8.05 0.76 3.49
N ARG A 68 9.38 0.78 3.48
CA ARG A 68 10.22 1.35 4.55
C ARG A 68 9.81 2.79 4.87
N GLY A 69 9.72 3.13 6.16
CA GLY A 69 9.39 4.47 6.62
C GLY A 69 7.91 4.84 6.52
N PHE A 70 7.06 3.97 5.96
CA PHE A 70 5.66 4.27 5.70
C PHE A 70 4.85 4.33 7.00
N ALA A 71 4.96 3.30 7.85
CA ALA A 71 4.26 3.23 9.12
C ALA A 71 4.70 4.32 10.10
N GLU A 72 6.00 4.64 10.13
CA GLU A 72 6.55 5.72 10.94
C GLU A 72 5.98 7.08 10.53
N CYS A 73 5.88 7.34 9.21
CA CYS A 73 5.29 8.58 8.71
C CYS A 73 3.82 8.73 9.12
N LEU A 74 3.02 7.67 8.98
CA LEU A 74 1.61 7.68 9.39
C LEU A 74 1.47 7.88 10.90
N ARG A 75 2.32 7.22 11.71
CA ARG A 75 2.33 7.37 13.16
C ARG A 75 2.65 8.80 13.58
N SER A 76 3.53 9.49 12.87
CA SER A 76 3.85 10.91 13.11
C SER A 76 2.80 11.89 12.55
N GLY A 77 1.61 11.41 12.17
CA GLY A 77 0.52 12.26 11.67
C GLY A 77 0.59 12.60 10.19
N GLY A 78 1.53 11.99 9.45
CA GLY A 78 1.62 12.11 8.01
C GLY A 78 0.41 11.50 7.30
N ARG A 79 0.13 11.97 6.08
CA ARG A 79 -0.91 11.40 5.21
C ARG A 79 -0.39 10.15 4.50
N MET A 80 -1.28 9.33 3.95
CA MET A 80 -0.93 8.18 3.11
C MET A 80 0.03 8.57 1.97
N GLY A 81 -0.26 9.70 1.31
CA GLY A 81 0.58 10.26 0.25
C GLY A 81 1.94 10.73 0.74
N ASP A 82 2.04 11.28 1.96
CA ASP A 82 3.32 11.65 2.56
C ASP A 82 4.16 10.42 2.86
N ALA A 83 3.54 9.37 3.40
CA ALA A 83 4.18 8.09 3.69
C ALA A 83 4.67 7.41 2.40
N TRP A 84 3.87 7.46 1.33
CA TRP A 84 4.24 6.94 0.01
C TRP A 84 5.39 7.72 -0.63
N ARG A 85 5.35 9.05 -0.56
CA ARG A 85 6.45 9.92 -1.00
C ARG A 85 7.73 9.61 -0.22
N ARG A 86 7.64 9.50 1.11
CA ARG A 86 8.78 9.20 1.98
C ARG A 86 9.45 7.87 1.60
N TYR A 87 8.66 6.84 1.29
CA TYR A 87 9.19 5.57 0.81
C TYR A 87 10.11 5.79 -0.40
N PHE A 88 9.67 6.52 -1.42
CA PHE A 88 10.50 6.79 -2.60
C PHE A 88 11.67 7.75 -2.33
N GLU A 89 11.54 8.69 -1.40
CA GLU A 89 12.67 9.52 -0.96
C GLU A 89 13.78 8.66 -0.32
N LEU A 90 13.42 7.68 0.51
CA LEU A 90 14.36 6.73 1.10
C LEU A 90 15.01 5.84 0.02
N GLU A 91 14.22 5.28 -0.89
CA GLU A 91 14.76 4.47 -2.00
C GLU A 91 15.72 5.29 -2.88
N ARG A 92 15.39 6.56 -3.15
CA ARG A 92 16.25 7.49 -3.91
C ARG A 92 17.57 7.78 -3.20
N SER A 93 17.58 7.87 -1.87
CA SER A 93 18.76 8.22 -1.08
C SER A 93 19.77 7.08 -0.89
N GLY A 94 19.43 5.86 -1.32
CA GLY A 94 20.32 4.70 -1.22
C GLY A 94 21.64 4.93 -1.96
N PRO A 95 22.81 4.76 -1.31
CA PRO A 95 24.11 5.04 -1.93
C PRO A 95 24.43 4.09 -3.09
N THR A 96 23.86 2.89 -3.08
CA THR A 96 24.01 1.88 -4.14
C THR A 96 22.73 1.08 -4.31
N TRP A 97 22.53 0.46 -5.48
CA TRP A 97 21.43 -0.47 -5.71
C TRP A 97 21.40 -1.63 -4.69
N ASP A 98 22.55 -2.01 -4.11
CA ASP A 98 22.68 -3.14 -3.18
C ASP A 98 22.07 -2.77 -1.83
N SER A 99 22.23 -1.52 -1.41
CA SER A 99 21.62 -0.97 -0.19
C SER A 99 20.08 -0.89 -0.25
N VAL A 100 19.50 -1.08 -1.44
CA VAL A 100 18.06 -0.98 -1.70
C VAL A 100 17.47 -2.22 -2.40
N GLY A 101 18.17 -3.36 -2.38
CA GLY A 101 17.65 -4.65 -2.86
C GLY A 101 18.29 -5.22 -4.13
N GLY A 102 19.51 -4.78 -4.46
CA GLY A 102 20.32 -5.30 -5.57
C GLY A 102 19.75 -5.00 -6.96
N ASP A 103 19.92 -5.92 -7.91
CA ASP A 103 19.44 -5.76 -9.30
C ASP A 103 17.92 -5.60 -9.41
N ILE A 104 17.17 -6.27 -8.53
CA ILE A 104 15.71 -6.12 -8.41
C ILE A 104 15.37 -4.73 -7.83
N GLY A 105 16.28 -4.16 -7.01
CA GLY A 105 16.25 -2.80 -6.50
C GLY A 105 15.99 -1.72 -7.56
N ARG A 106 16.51 -1.92 -8.77
CA ARG A 106 16.40 -0.94 -9.87
C ARG A 106 14.98 -0.77 -10.42
N LYS A 107 14.07 -1.71 -10.15
CA LYS A 107 12.68 -1.70 -10.65
C LYS A 107 11.66 -1.31 -9.57
N ARG A 108 12.11 -0.93 -8.37
CA ARG A 108 11.25 -0.78 -7.17
C ARG A 108 10.28 0.41 -7.17
N THR A 109 10.50 1.39 -8.03
CA THR A 109 9.71 2.64 -8.04
C THR A 109 8.22 2.43 -8.34
N TYR A 110 7.82 1.24 -8.81
CA TYR A 110 6.42 0.92 -9.13
C TYR A 110 5.89 -0.28 -8.34
N PHE A 111 6.62 -0.71 -7.31
CA PHE A 111 6.26 -1.90 -6.57
C PHE A 111 5.19 -1.66 -5.51
N TRP A 112 5.10 -0.45 -4.99
CA TRP A 112 4.09 -0.07 -4.00
C TRP A 112 3.28 1.10 -4.53
N SER A 113 1.98 0.92 -4.63
CA SER A 113 1.07 1.95 -5.12
C SER A 113 -0.07 2.19 -4.13
N LEU A 114 -0.52 3.43 -4.09
CA LEU A 114 -1.69 3.84 -3.33
C LEU A 114 -2.95 3.73 -4.18
N LEU A 115 -3.96 3.08 -3.63
CA LEU A 115 -5.34 3.06 -4.12
C LEU A 115 -6.23 3.82 -3.13
N GLY A 116 -7.22 4.56 -3.64
CA GLY A 116 -8.12 5.37 -2.81
C GLY A 116 -7.56 6.73 -2.42
N ASP A 117 -7.99 7.27 -1.27
CA ASP A 117 -7.68 8.65 -0.87
C ASP A 117 -6.32 8.77 -0.16
N TRP A 118 -5.32 9.16 -0.94
CA TRP A 118 -3.96 9.47 -0.48
C TRP A 118 -3.84 10.66 0.49
N THR A 119 -4.88 11.47 0.68
CA THR A 119 -4.84 12.65 1.57
C THR A 119 -5.20 12.31 3.02
N LEU A 120 -5.67 11.09 3.28
CA LEU A 120 -6.07 10.63 4.61
C LEU A 120 -4.86 10.38 5.52
N ARG A 121 -5.09 10.50 6.83
CA ARG A 121 -4.13 10.22 7.90
C ARG A 121 -4.78 9.41 9.02
N LEU A 122 -3.96 8.79 9.86
CA LEU A 122 -4.47 8.16 11.08
C LEU A 122 -5.03 9.23 12.03
N PRO A 123 -6.13 8.94 12.76
CA PRO A 123 -6.57 9.77 13.87
C PRO A 123 -5.39 10.01 14.83
N GLN A 124 -5.20 11.26 15.22
CA GLN A 124 -4.18 11.61 16.22
C GLN A 124 -4.87 11.65 17.58
N THR A 125 -4.37 10.91 18.56
CA THR A 125 -4.87 11.03 19.93
C THR A 125 -4.17 12.24 20.56
N PRO A 126 -4.86 13.11 21.34
CA PRO A 126 -4.19 14.17 22.07
C PRO A 126 -3.12 13.56 23.00
N GLY A 127 -1.83 13.79 22.70
CA GLY A 127 -0.70 13.30 23.49
C GLY A 127 0.34 12.46 22.75
N ASP A 128 0.10 12.11 21.47
CA ASP A 128 1.08 11.46 20.57
C ASP A 128 2.07 12.46 19.95
#